data_AF-A0A8J7LXS2-F1
#
_entry.id   AF-A0A8J7LXS2-F1
#
_cell.length_a   1.000
_cell.length_b   1.000
_cell.length_c   1.000
_cell.angle_alpha   90.00
_cell.angle_beta   90.00
_cell.angle_gamma   90.00
#
_symmetry.space_group_name_H-M   'P 1'
#
loop_
_entity.id
_entity.type
_entity.pdbx_description
1 polymer ?
#
loop_
_entity_poly.entity_id
_entity_poly.type
_entity_poly.pdbx_seq_one_letter_code
_entity_poly.pdbx_strand_id
1 'polypeptide(L)'
;MTIRFFIAAFIVLCLFLAPALAESPIKAEFDAACAKTDDAMNLSVAELNELIERCSRLRKSLEKEDETVRKVYLKRIDMCENLYRFVLEAKARQQKKGEAAK
;
A
#
# COMPACT_ATOMS: atom_id res chain seq x y z
N MET A 1 24.19 18.82 28.13
CA MET A 1 24.07 19.82 27.04
C MET A 1 23.87 19.12 25.68
N THR A 2 23.03 18.09 25.62
CA THR A 2 22.86 17.21 24.44
C THR A 2 21.38 17.01 24.06
N ILE A 3 20.47 17.12 25.04
CA ILE A 3 19.02 16.96 24.85
C ILE A 3 18.40 18.15 24.10
N ARG A 4 18.89 19.38 24.33
CA ARG A 4 18.40 20.60 23.64
C ARG A 4 18.76 20.63 22.15
N PHE A 5 19.85 19.99 21.74
CA PHE A 5 20.25 19.86 20.34
C PHE A 5 19.38 18.83 19.58
N PHE A 6 19.00 17.74 20.26
CA PHE A 6 18.11 16.72 19.68
C PHE A 6 16.69 17.24 19.42
N ILE A 7 16.15 18.08 20.32
CA ILE A 7 14.81 18.68 20.17
C ILE A 7 14.79 19.70 19.02
N ALA A 8 15.86 20.50 18.88
CA ALA A 8 15.97 21.45 17.77
C ALA A 8 16.10 20.76 16.40
N ALA A 9 16.83 19.64 16.34
CA ALA A 9 16.93 18.82 15.13
C ALA A 9 15.58 18.17 14.75
N PHE A 10 14.78 17.76 15.73
CA PHE A 10 13.45 17.19 15.49
C PHE A 10 12.44 18.25 15.02
N ILE A 11 12.50 19.46 15.57
CA ILE A 11 11.62 20.58 15.18
C ILE A 11 11.98 21.13 13.79
N VAL A 12 13.28 21.20 13.45
CA VAL A 12 13.72 21.60 12.10
C VAL A 12 13.40 20.51 11.06
N LEU A 13 13.47 19.23 11.42
CA LEU A 13 13.01 18.12 10.57
C LEU A 13 11.49 18.18 10.33
N CYS A 14 10.69 18.57 11.33
CA CYS A 14 9.25 18.77 11.17
C CYS A 14 8.90 19.98 10.28
N LEU A 15 9.70 21.06 10.30
CA LEU A 15 9.46 22.27 9.50
C LEU A 15 9.71 22.08 8.00
N PHE A 16 10.56 21.11 7.59
CA PHE A 16 10.75 20.75 6.17
C PHE A 16 9.77 19.68 5.67
N LEU A 17 8.96 19.07 6.55
CA LEU A 17 7.96 18.05 6.20
C LEU A 17 6.55 18.65 5.95
N ALA A 18 6.43 19.97 5.91
CA ALA A 18 5.14 20.66 5.86
C ALA A 18 4.40 20.69 4.51
N PRO A 19 4.98 20.49 3.30
CA PRO A 19 4.14 20.53 2.10
C PRO A 19 3.36 19.21 1.90
N ALA A 20 3.54 18.20 2.75
CA ALA A 20 2.90 16.88 2.59
C ALA A 20 1.43 16.81 3.04
N LEU A 21 0.89 17.86 3.67
CA LEU A 21 -0.48 17.89 4.21
C LEU A 21 -1.53 18.43 3.24
N ALA A 22 -1.15 18.72 1.99
CA ALA A 22 -2.09 18.67 0.89
C ALA A 22 -2.13 17.22 0.40
N GLU A 23 -2.71 16.33 1.20
CA GLU A 23 -2.89 14.94 0.81
C GLU A 23 -3.85 14.92 -0.38
N SER A 24 -3.31 14.75 -1.59
CA SER A 24 -4.17 14.55 -2.75
C SER A 24 -5.04 13.33 -2.47
N PRO A 25 -6.33 13.34 -2.84
CA PRO A 25 -7.24 12.23 -2.55
C PRO A 25 -6.70 10.88 -3.06
N ILE A 26 -5.89 10.92 -4.12
CA ILE A 26 -5.20 9.78 -4.71
C ILE A 26 -4.13 9.21 -3.77
N LYS A 27 -3.41 10.05 -3.03
CA LYS A 27 -2.40 9.61 -2.07
C LYS A 27 -3.02 8.84 -0.92
N ALA A 28 -4.13 9.32 -0.36
CA ALA A 28 -4.84 8.63 0.72
C ALA A 28 -5.35 7.25 0.27
N GLU A 29 -5.94 7.16 -0.92
CA GLU A 29 -6.37 5.87 -1.48
C GLU A 29 -5.19 4.92 -1.73
N PHE A 30 -4.09 5.45 -2.25
CA PHE A 30 -2.87 4.69 -2.49
C PHE A 30 -2.27 4.15 -1.19
N ASP A 31 -2.16 4.97 -0.15
CA ASP A 31 -1.63 4.56 1.14
C ASP A 31 -2.55 3.49 1.76
N ALA A 32 -3.87 3.63 1.65
CA ALA A 32 -4.83 2.62 2.10
C ALA A 32 -4.70 1.29 1.32
N ALA A 33 -4.41 1.32 0.03
CA ALA A 33 -4.23 0.11 -0.78
C ALA A 33 -2.95 -0.66 -0.44
N CYS A 34 -1.89 0.05 -0.02
CA CYS A 34 -0.61 -0.57 0.32
C CYS A 34 -0.36 -0.71 1.83
N ALA A 35 -1.24 -0.23 2.71
CA ALA A 35 -1.06 -0.29 4.17
C ALA A 35 -1.05 -1.72 4.73
N LYS A 36 -1.68 -2.68 4.04
CA LYS A 36 -1.85 -4.06 4.52
C LYS A 36 -0.81 -5.05 3.95
N THR A 37 0.25 -4.57 3.29
CA THR A 37 1.26 -5.46 2.70
C THR A 37 2.03 -6.26 3.74
N ASP A 38 2.35 -5.66 4.89
CA ASP A 38 3.13 -6.30 5.95
C ASP A 38 2.37 -7.44 6.64
N ASP A 39 1.03 -7.40 6.59
CA ASP A 39 0.14 -8.40 7.20
C ASP A 39 -0.60 -9.25 6.15
N ALA A 40 -0.16 -9.20 4.89
CA ALA A 40 -0.91 -9.78 3.77
C ALA A 40 -1.26 -11.26 3.96
N MET A 41 -0.37 -12.05 4.58
CA MET A 41 -0.56 -13.48 4.83
C MET A 41 -1.72 -13.79 5.80
N ASN A 42 -2.04 -12.87 6.70
CA ASN A 42 -3.09 -13.05 7.70
C ASN A 42 -4.47 -12.57 7.21
N LEU A 43 -4.51 -11.81 6.11
CA LEU A 43 -5.76 -11.35 5.53
C LEU A 43 -6.65 -12.49 5.05
N SER A 44 -7.96 -12.27 5.13
CA SER A 44 -8.95 -13.18 4.54
C SER A 44 -8.94 -13.10 3.01
N VAL A 45 -9.49 -14.14 2.36
CA VAL A 45 -9.69 -14.16 0.89
C VAL A 45 -10.53 -12.97 0.43
N ALA A 46 -11.56 -12.58 1.20
CA ALA A 46 -12.41 -11.44 0.88
C ALA A 46 -11.63 -10.12 0.90
N GLU A 47 -10.83 -9.89 1.95
CA GLU A 47 -10.00 -8.69 2.07
C GLU A 47 -8.93 -8.60 0.96
N LEU A 48 -8.31 -9.73 0.60
CA LEU A 48 -7.34 -9.77 -0.49
C LEU A 48 -7.98 -9.37 -1.83
N ASN A 49 -9.18 -9.88 -2.13
CA ASN A 49 -9.91 -9.49 -3.34
C ASN A 49 -10.29 -8.01 -3.32
N GLU A 50 -10.75 -7.49 -2.18
CA GLU A 50 -11.09 -6.08 -2.02
C GLU A 50 -9.87 -5.17 -2.27
N LEU A 51 -8.69 -5.55 -1.74
CA LEU A 51 -7.44 -4.82 -1.97
C LEU A 51 -7.01 -4.86 -3.44
N ILE A 52 -7.15 -6.00 -4.13
CA ILE A 52 -6.87 -6.11 -5.57
C ILE A 52 -7.80 -5.20 -6.38
N GLU A 53 -9.08 -5.16 -6.05
CA GLU A 53 -10.03 -4.25 -6.71
C GLU A 53 -9.69 -2.78 -6.46
N ARG A 54 -9.27 -2.42 -5.23
CA ARG A 54 -8.79 -1.07 -4.91
C ARG A 54 -7.59 -0.69 -5.78
N CYS A 55 -6.61 -1.59 -5.92
CA CYS A 55 -5.46 -1.40 -6.83
C CYS A 55 -5.92 -1.14 -8.28
N SER A 56 -6.90 -1.90 -8.78
CA SER A 56 -7.46 -1.73 -10.13
C SER A 56 -8.15 -0.37 -10.32
N ARG A 57 -8.93 0.09 -9.32
CA ARG A 57 -9.56 1.43 -9.37
C ARG A 57 -8.52 2.54 -9.34
N LEU A 58 -7.49 2.42 -8.50
CA LEU A 58 -6.40 3.40 -8.40
C LEU A 58 -5.63 3.55 -9.71
N ARG A 59 -5.38 2.46 -10.43
CA ARG A 59 -4.73 2.52 -11.76
C ARG A 59 -5.49 3.45 -12.72
N LYS A 60 -6.83 3.35 -12.74
CA LYS A 60 -7.67 4.21 -13.58
C LYS A 60 -7.62 5.67 -13.12
N SER A 61 -7.63 5.91 -11.81
CA SER A 61 -7.53 7.27 -11.26
C SER A 61 -6.19 7.93 -11.63
N LEU A 62 -5.09 7.16 -11.62
CA LEU A 62 -3.74 7.63 -11.96
C LEU A 62 -3.54 7.97 -13.44
N GLU A 63 -4.44 7.54 -14.35
CA GLU A 63 -4.34 7.91 -15.77
C GLU A 63 -4.41 9.43 -15.98
N LYS A 64 -5.10 10.14 -15.08
CA LYS A 64 -5.31 11.59 -15.12
C LYS A 64 -4.15 12.40 -14.51
N GLU A 65 -3.22 11.74 -13.81
CA GLU A 65 -2.08 12.39 -13.19
C GLU A 65 -0.94 12.63 -14.18
N ASP A 66 0.01 13.49 -13.81
CA ASP A 66 1.21 13.73 -14.60
C ASP A 66 2.07 12.46 -14.72
N GLU A 67 2.89 12.40 -15.77
CA GLU A 67 3.63 11.20 -16.14
C GLU A 67 4.56 10.71 -15.01
N THR A 68 5.19 11.63 -14.30
CA THR A 68 6.15 11.31 -13.23
C THR A 68 5.43 10.71 -12.03
N VAL A 69 4.37 11.36 -11.56
CA VAL A 69 3.52 10.89 -10.47
C VAL A 69 2.91 9.53 -10.81
N ARG A 70 2.31 9.40 -11.99
CA ARG A 70 1.71 8.16 -12.48
C ARG A 70 2.71 7.00 -12.47
N LYS A 71 3.91 7.19 -12.99
CA LYS A 71 4.95 6.12 -13.03
C LYS A 71 5.32 5.62 -11.64
N VAL A 72 5.52 6.52 -10.68
CA VAL A 72 5.91 6.15 -9.31
C VAL A 72 4.80 5.37 -8.62
N TYR A 73 3.57 5.89 -8.66
CA TYR A 73 2.45 5.24 -7.98
C TYR A 73 2.06 3.91 -8.63
N LEU A 74 2.04 3.83 -9.97
CA LEU A 74 1.77 2.57 -10.67
C LEU A 74 2.76 1.48 -10.29
N LYS A 75 4.05 1.82 -10.19
CA LYS A 75 5.07 0.83 -9.84
C LYS A 75 4.85 0.23 -8.45
N ARG A 76 4.43 1.03 -7.47
CA ARG A 76 4.13 0.53 -6.13
C ARG A 76 2.80 -0.23 -6.07
N ILE A 77 1.78 0.22 -6.81
CA ILE A 77 0.50 -0.52 -6.93
C ILE A 77 0.73 -1.91 -7.56
N ASP A 78 1.57 -2.02 -8.60
CA ASP A 78 1.95 -3.30 -9.20
C ASP A 78 2.49 -4.28 -8.16
N MET A 79 3.39 -3.80 -7.31
CA MET A 79 3.99 -4.64 -6.26
C MET A 79 2.95 -5.06 -5.21
N CYS A 80 2.11 -4.13 -4.73
CA CYS A 80 1.05 -4.42 -3.76
C CYS A 80 0.04 -5.44 -4.34
N GLU A 81 -0.42 -5.24 -5.58
CA GLU A 81 -1.36 -6.15 -6.24
C GLU A 81 -0.76 -7.55 -6.46
N ASN A 82 0.49 -7.64 -6.92
CA ASN A 82 1.16 -8.92 -7.13
C ASN A 82 1.32 -9.70 -5.82
N LEU A 83 1.64 -9.02 -4.71
CA LEU A 83 1.70 -9.65 -3.39
C LEU A 83 0.32 -10.21 -3.01
N TYR A 84 -0.74 -9.41 -3.11
CA TYR A 84 -2.08 -9.88 -2.74
C TYR A 84 -2.56 -11.07 -3.59
N ARG A 85 -2.28 -11.06 -4.90
CA ARG A 85 -2.58 -12.19 -5.80
C ARG A 85 -1.80 -13.43 -5.40
N PHE A 86 -0.50 -13.30 -5.11
CA PHE A 86 0.33 -14.41 -4.67
C PHE A 86 -0.22 -15.05 -3.38
N VAL A 87 -0.59 -14.24 -2.39
CA VAL A 87 -1.16 -14.73 -1.13
C VAL A 87 -2.52 -15.39 -1.36
N LEU A 88 -3.37 -14.80 -2.19
CA LEU A 88 -4.68 -15.34 -2.53
C LEU A 88 -4.55 -16.74 -3.15
N GLU A 89 -3.64 -16.89 -4.11
CA GLU A 89 -3.35 -18.19 -4.71
C GLU A 89 -2.78 -19.20 -3.71
N ALA A 90 -1.91 -18.76 -2.80
CA ALA A 90 -1.35 -19.61 -1.76
C ALA A 90 -2.45 -20.17 -0.85
N LYS A 91 -3.41 -19.33 -0.43
CA LYS A 91 -4.58 -19.75 0.35
C LYS A 91 -5.48 -20.71 -0.43
N ALA A 92 -5.72 -20.45 -1.73
CA ALA A 92 -6.48 -21.36 -2.57
C ALA A 92 -5.81 -22.75 -2.70
N ARG A 93 -4.47 -22.80 -2.81
CA ARG A 93 -3.71 -24.07 -2.79
C ARG A 93 -3.83 -24.80 -1.45
N GLN A 94 -3.81 -24.08 -0.33
CA GLN A 94 -3.99 -24.68 1.00
C GLN A 94 -5.38 -25.28 1.18
N GLN A 95 -6.44 -24.61 0.72
CA GLN A 95 -7.80 -25.12 0.77
C GLN A 95 -7.95 -26.43 -0.02
N LYS A 96 -7.46 -26.46 -1.27
CA LYS A 96 -7.48 -27.67 -2.10
C LYS A 96 -6.74 -28.86 -1.46
N LYS A 97 -5.60 -28.59 -0.78
CA LYS A 97 -4.84 -29.64 -0.09
C LYS A 97 -5.58 -30.18 1.15
N GLY A 98 -6.32 -29.34 1.86
CA GLY A 98 -7.14 -29.74 3.00
C GLY A 98 -8.35 -30.60 2.59
N GLU A 99 -8.95 -30.32 1.44
CA GLU A 99 -10.07 -31.11 0.88
C GLU A 99 -9.61 -32.49 0.39
N ALA A 100 -8.43 -32.59 -0.23
CA ALA A 100 -7.90 -33.86 -0.74
C ALA A 100 -7.38 -34.81 0.35
N ALA A 101 -7.22 -34.33 1.59
CA ALA A 101 -6.76 -35.12 2.73
C ALA A 101 -7.91 -35.63 3.62
N LYS A 102 -9.16 -35.32 3.27
CA LYS A 102 -10.38 -35.74 3.96
C LYS A 102 -11.07 -36.84 3.18
#